data_AF-A0A4R1KDE4-F1
#
_entry.id   AF-A0A4R1KDE4-F1
#
_cell.length_a   1.000
_cell.length_b   1.000
_cell.length_c   1.000
_cell.angle_alpha   90.00
_cell.angle_beta   90.00
_cell.angle_gamma   90.00
#
_symmetry.space_group_name_H-M   'P 1'
#
loop_
_entity.id
_entity.type
_entity.pdbx_description
1 polymer ?
#
loop_
_entity_poly.entity_id
_entity_poly.type
_entity_poly.pdbx_seq_one_letter_code
_entity_poly.pdbx_strand_id
1 'polypeptide(L)'
;MIKIFLFLGILILSSESYAAEQVYFKVAVDNSTYTAFMGGQTGIDNSTLNYLASKMRNQKFKISDVDKAYYDVPHPVSMRFAGRDILQYDLKPRGADRFRQMLMVDSSDNVVHKDVYDPSGKLVYSFTILESEDSSAKPVNADEAEKTDRCFLGFCVTGVRMLKDGTKHIMLSDGINKFSIFRKRIAGEVSVSKRIVYGNYVMRKKSGDDLFTVVGTIPYSAMLTMIENYTKLEE
;
A
#
# COMPACT_ATOMS: atom_id res chain seq x y z
N MET A 1 -23.75 37.49 -36.20
CA MET A 1 -24.20 36.10 -36.00
C MET A 1 -23.07 35.07 -36.15
N ILE A 2 -22.29 35.08 -37.25
CA ILE A 2 -21.17 34.12 -37.47
C ILE A 2 -20.11 34.10 -36.35
N LYS A 3 -19.79 35.25 -35.73
CA LYS A 3 -18.80 35.32 -34.65
C LYS A 3 -19.24 34.67 -33.32
N ILE A 4 -20.54 34.58 -33.05
CA ILE A 4 -21.08 33.93 -31.84
C ILE A 4 -21.08 32.41 -32.00
N PHE A 5 -21.38 31.90 -33.20
CA PHE A 5 -21.31 30.47 -33.50
C PHE A 5 -19.87 29.92 -33.48
N LEU A 6 -18.89 30.71 -33.90
CA LEU A 6 -17.46 30.34 -33.79
C LEU A 6 -16.98 30.30 -32.33
N PHE A 7 -17.47 31.20 -31.48
CA PHE A 7 -17.14 31.20 -30.05
C PHE A 7 -17.80 30.04 -29.31
N LEU A 8 -19.06 29.70 -29.66
CA LEU A 8 -19.75 28.51 -29.14
C LEU A 8 -19.07 27.21 -29.61
N GLY A 9 -18.59 27.15 -30.86
CA GLY A 9 -17.86 26.01 -31.41
C GLY A 9 -16.51 25.75 -30.73
N ILE A 10 -15.79 26.82 -30.34
CA ILE A 10 -14.53 26.71 -29.57
C ILE A 10 -14.78 26.30 -28.11
N LEU A 11 -15.91 26.71 -27.53
CA LEU A 11 -16.33 26.30 -26.18
C LEU A 11 -16.79 24.83 -26.11
N ILE A 12 -17.34 24.28 -27.20
CA ILE A 12 -17.73 22.86 -27.26
C ILE A 12 -16.50 21.96 -27.49
N LEU A 13 -15.52 22.41 -28.30
CA LEU A 13 -14.27 21.68 -28.55
C LEU A 13 -13.24 21.73 -27.40
N SER A 14 -13.50 22.49 -26.33
CA SER A 14 -12.65 22.54 -25.13
C SER A 14 -13.17 21.68 -23.97
N SER A 15 -14.26 20.93 -24.18
CA SER A 15 -14.84 20.04 -23.18
C SER A 15 -14.39 18.58 -23.27
N GLU A 16 -13.67 18.19 -24.34
CA GLU A 16 -12.89 16.95 -24.32
C GLU A 16 -11.51 17.22 -23.75
N SER A 17 -11.50 17.58 -22.46
CA SER A 17 -10.34 17.28 -21.66
C SER A 17 -10.24 15.75 -21.67
N TYR A 18 -9.24 15.20 -22.37
CA TYR A 18 -8.74 13.88 -22.03
C TYR A 18 -8.25 13.98 -20.58
N ALA A 19 -9.16 13.80 -19.64
CA ALA A 19 -8.84 13.67 -18.24
C ALA A 19 -8.12 12.32 -18.12
N ALA A 20 -6.80 12.36 -18.23
CA ALA A 20 -5.98 11.23 -17.85
C ALA A 20 -6.35 10.89 -16.41
N GLU A 21 -6.93 9.70 -16.20
CA GLU A 21 -7.44 9.23 -14.90
C GLU A 21 -6.51 9.62 -13.74
N GLN A 22 -7.03 10.45 -12.84
CA GLN A 22 -6.23 11.04 -11.77
C GLN A 22 -6.21 10.13 -10.54
N VAL A 23 -5.02 9.61 -10.23
CA VAL A 23 -4.75 8.96 -8.93
C VAL A 23 -4.10 10.00 -8.03
N TYR A 24 -4.79 10.38 -6.97
CA TYR A 24 -4.22 11.21 -5.91
C TYR A 24 -3.57 10.32 -4.86
N PHE A 25 -2.34 10.63 -4.46
CA PHE A 25 -1.68 9.95 -3.36
C PHE A 25 -1.02 10.93 -2.40
N LYS A 26 -1.17 10.65 -1.10
CA LYS A 26 -0.54 11.40 -0.01
C LYS A 26 0.23 10.42 0.85
N VAL A 27 1.49 10.72 1.11
CA VAL A 27 2.40 9.79 1.79
C VAL A 27 3.26 10.51 2.81
N ALA A 28 3.44 9.90 3.98
CA ALA A 28 4.40 10.39 4.96
C ALA A 28 5.83 10.16 4.45
N VAL A 29 6.62 11.23 4.35
CA VAL A 29 8.05 11.15 3.98
C VAL A 29 8.89 10.85 5.20
N ASP A 30 8.53 11.43 6.34
CA ASP A 30 9.18 11.24 7.63
C ASP A 30 8.16 11.37 8.79
N ASN A 31 8.63 11.63 10.01
CA ASN A 31 7.77 11.77 11.19
C ASN A 31 6.85 13.01 11.16
N SER A 32 7.23 14.08 10.47
CA SER A 32 6.57 15.38 10.43
C SER A 32 6.04 15.80 9.05
N THR A 33 6.55 15.20 7.97
CA THR A 33 6.37 15.71 6.61
C THR A 33 5.52 14.76 5.75
N TYR A 34 4.65 15.36 4.93
CA TYR A 34 3.88 14.66 3.90
C TYR A 34 4.21 15.20 2.52
N THR A 35 4.17 14.32 1.52
CA THR A 35 4.16 14.71 0.10
C THR A 35 2.88 14.19 -0.55
N ALA A 36 2.27 15.03 -1.38
CA ALA A 36 1.12 14.67 -2.19
C ALA A 36 1.49 14.74 -3.67
N PHE A 37 0.93 13.84 -4.46
CA PHE A 37 1.10 13.89 -5.91
C PHE A 37 -0.19 13.42 -6.61
N MET A 38 -0.30 13.80 -7.88
CA MET A 38 -1.48 13.54 -8.70
C MET A 38 -1.03 12.97 -10.05
N GLY A 39 -1.48 11.76 -10.37
CA GLY A 39 -1.27 11.15 -11.69
C GLY A 39 -2.05 11.91 -12.77
N GLY A 40 -1.51 11.99 -13.98
CA GLY A 40 -2.18 12.61 -15.13
C GLY A 40 -1.88 14.10 -15.37
N GLN A 41 -1.08 14.78 -14.52
CA GLN A 41 -0.59 16.12 -14.86
C GLN A 41 0.53 16.05 -15.90
N THR A 42 0.31 16.71 -17.04
CA THR A 42 1.27 16.89 -18.13
C THR A 42 2.57 17.50 -17.61
N GLY A 43 3.67 16.74 -17.69
CA GLY A 43 5.02 17.21 -17.36
C GLY A 43 5.84 16.28 -16.48
N ILE A 44 5.23 15.26 -15.85
CA ILE A 44 5.96 14.26 -15.08
C ILE A 44 5.97 12.93 -15.86
N ASP A 45 6.93 12.78 -16.77
CA ASP A 45 7.26 11.48 -17.37
C ASP A 45 7.93 10.61 -16.30
N ASN A 46 7.12 9.93 -15.49
CA ASN A 46 7.62 9.15 -14.37
C ASN A 46 6.94 7.79 -14.39
N SER A 47 7.49 6.89 -15.21
CA SER A 47 7.13 5.48 -15.31
C SER A 47 6.91 4.81 -13.94
N THR A 48 7.61 5.26 -12.90
CA THR A 48 7.44 4.80 -11.51
C THR A 48 6.09 5.20 -10.91
N LEU A 49 5.64 6.44 -11.12
CA LEU A 49 4.32 6.89 -10.65
C LEU A 49 3.19 6.20 -11.41
N ASN A 50 3.36 6.01 -12.72
CA ASN A 50 2.41 5.25 -13.54
C ASN A 50 2.35 3.77 -13.12
N TYR A 51 3.49 3.17 -12.75
CA TYR A 51 3.53 1.82 -12.20
C TYR A 51 2.85 1.72 -10.83
N LEU A 52 3.09 2.69 -9.93
CA LEU A 52 2.45 2.74 -8.63
C LEU A 52 0.93 2.92 -8.76
N ALA A 53 0.49 3.84 -9.62
CA ALA A 53 -0.91 4.04 -9.94
C ALA A 53 -1.56 2.77 -10.50
N SER A 54 -0.90 2.06 -11.44
CA SER A 54 -1.43 0.82 -11.99
C SER A 54 -1.53 -0.32 -10.96
N LYS A 55 -0.59 -0.40 -10.01
CA LYS A 55 -0.68 -1.35 -8.89
C LYS A 55 -1.85 -1.03 -7.95
N MET A 56 -2.11 0.25 -7.68
CA MET A 56 -3.25 0.67 -6.84
C MET A 56 -4.60 0.39 -7.53
N ARG A 57 -4.71 0.66 -8.84
CA ARG A 57 -5.93 0.39 -9.63
C ARG A 57 -6.36 -1.08 -9.62
N ASN A 58 -5.40 -2.00 -9.54
CA ASN A 58 -5.66 -3.43 -9.55
C ASN A 58 -5.89 -4.01 -8.14
N GLN A 59 -6.04 -3.17 -7.12
CA GLN A 59 -6.28 -3.66 -5.76
C GLN A 59 -7.74 -4.06 -5.58
N LYS A 60 -7.96 -5.37 -5.40
CA LYS A 60 -9.24 -5.94 -5.00
C LYS A 60 -9.31 -6.13 -3.48
N PHE A 61 -10.50 -6.04 -2.92
CA PHE A 61 -10.75 -6.34 -1.51
C PHE A 61 -12.08 -7.05 -1.33
N LYS A 62 -12.05 -8.18 -0.61
CA LYS A 62 -13.25 -8.87 -0.15
C LYS A 62 -13.22 -8.97 1.36
N ILE A 63 -14.34 -8.60 1.98
CA ILE A 63 -14.43 -8.64 3.44
C ILE A 63 -14.36 -10.08 4.00
N SER A 64 -14.72 -11.08 3.19
CA SER A 64 -14.60 -12.50 3.53
C SER A 64 -13.16 -12.93 3.84
N ASP A 65 -12.18 -12.22 3.27
CA ASP A 65 -10.78 -12.60 3.34
C ASP A 65 -10.09 -11.98 4.57
N VAL A 66 -10.80 -11.12 5.32
CA VAL A 66 -10.28 -10.51 6.54
C VAL A 66 -10.38 -11.50 7.70
N ASP A 67 -9.22 -11.81 8.30
CA ASP A 67 -9.18 -12.62 9.51
C ASP A 67 -9.66 -11.82 10.73
N LYS A 68 -10.86 -12.18 11.20
CA LYS A 68 -11.54 -11.56 12.36
C LYS A 68 -10.83 -11.83 13.68
N ALA A 69 -9.89 -12.78 13.74
CA ALA A 69 -9.04 -13.00 14.90
C ALA A 69 -8.10 -11.80 15.15
N TYR A 70 -7.72 -11.09 14.08
CA TYR A 70 -6.77 -9.97 14.14
C TYR A 70 -7.40 -8.60 13.95
N TYR A 71 -8.59 -8.54 13.33
CA TYR A 71 -9.29 -7.29 13.07
C TYR A 71 -10.69 -7.26 13.69
N ASP A 72 -11.05 -6.09 14.19
CA ASP A 72 -12.43 -5.68 14.35
C ASP A 72 -12.89 -4.97 13.07
N VAL A 73 -14.04 -5.38 12.57
CA VAL A 73 -14.64 -4.84 11.34
C VAL A 73 -16.05 -4.38 11.70
N PRO A 74 -16.22 -3.09 12.03
CA PRO A 74 -17.55 -2.51 12.17
C PRO A 74 -18.36 -2.69 10.88
N HIS A 75 -19.68 -2.65 11.01
CA HIS A 75 -20.57 -2.71 9.85
C HIS A 75 -20.16 -1.65 8.81
N PRO A 76 -20.05 -2.01 7.53
CA PRO A 76 -19.64 -1.07 6.50
C PRO A 76 -20.66 0.05 6.37
N VAL A 77 -20.16 1.25 6.08
CA VAL A 77 -21.01 2.41 5.81
C VAL A 77 -21.23 2.50 4.31
N SER A 78 -22.49 2.49 3.87
CA SER A 78 -22.84 2.74 2.48
C SER A 78 -22.87 4.24 2.19
N MET A 79 -22.21 4.65 1.11
CA MET A 79 -22.13 6.05 0.70
C MET A 79 -21.99 6.16 -0.82
N ARG A 80 -22.26 7.36 -1.35
CA ARG A 80 -21.99 7.68 -2.75
C ARG A 80 -20.71 8.49 -2.86
N PHE A 81 -19.75 8.05 -3.67
CA PHE A 81 -18.46 8.70 -3.87
C PHE A 81 -18.07 8.66 -5.34
N ALA A 82 -17.67 9.81 -5.91
CA ALA A 82 -17.33 9.95 -7.33
C ALA A 82 -18.37 9.31 -8.29
N GLY A 83 -19.66 9.48 -7.96
CA GLY A 83 -20.77 8.95 -8.76
C GLY A 83 -21.08 7.45 -8.59
N ARG A 84 -20.32 6.73 -7.74
CA ARG A 84 -20.48 5.29 -7.50
C ARG A 84 -21.07 5.03 -6.12
N ASP A 85 -21.78 3.91 -6.00
CA ASP A 85 -22.16 3.36 -4.69
C ASP A 85 -20.96 2.60 -4.11
N ILE A 86 -20.56 3.00 -2.91
CA ILE A 86 -19.34 2.54 -2.24
C ILE A 86 -19.71 2.00 -0.85
N LEU A 87 -19.00 0.95 -0.46
CA LEU A 87 -18.95 0.47 0.92
C LEU A 87 -17.63 0.90 1.55
N GLN A 88 -17.71 1.65 2.65
CA GLN A 88 -16.55 2.01 3.45
C GLN A 88 -16.35 0.99 4.58
N TYR A 89 -15.18 0.36 4.59
CA TYR A 89 -14.73 -0.55 5.63
C TYR A 89 -13.66 0.12 6.50
N ASP A 90 -13.81 0.01 7.82
CA ASP A 90 -12.83 0.47 8.79
C ASP A 90 -12.19 -0.73 9.48
N LEU A 91 -11.04 -1.19 8.99
CA LEU A 91 -10.33 -2.36 9.48
C LEU A 91 -9.45 -1.97 10.66
N LYS A 92 -9.96 -2.19 11.88
CA LYS A 92 -9.26 -1.85 13.12
C LYS A 92 -8.53 -3.08 13.67
N PRO A 93 -7.19 -3.06 13.78
CA PRO A 93 -6.49 -4.12 14.47
C PRO A 93 -6.97 -4.28 15.90
N ARG A 94 -7.10 -5.53 16.37
CA ARG A 94 -7.40 -5.83 17.78
C ARG A 94 -6.20 -5.58 18.70
N GLY A 95 -4.98 -5.57 18.15
CA GLY A 95 -3.73 -5.30 18.85
C GLY A 95 -2.95 -4.14 18.25
N ALA A 96 -1.94 -3.66 18.98
CA ALA A 96 -1.05 -2.58 18.54
C ALA A 96 0.14 -3.08 17.68
N ASP A 97 -0.09 -4.13 16.88
CA ASP A 97 0.92 -4.84 16.08
C ASP A 97 0.73 -4.66 14.56
N ARG A 98 -0.29 -3.91 14.16
CA ARG A 98 -0.69 -3.65 12.78
C ARG A 98 -1.12 -2.20 12.61
N PHE A 99 -1.17 -1.76 11.35
CA PHE A 99 -1.75 -0.48 11.00
C PHE A 99 -3.24 -0.64 10.69
N ARG A 100 -4.04 0.34 11.12
CA ARG A 100 -5.47 0.45 10.79
C ARG A 100 -5.60 0.87 9.33
N GLN A 101 -6.56 0.30 8.62
CA GLN A 101 -6.84 0.69 7.24
C GLN A 101 -8.30 1.04 7.07
N MET A 102 -8.58 2.16 6.39
CA MET A 102 -9.92 2.51 5.94
C MET A 102 -9.95 2.34 4.43
N LEU A 103 -10.91 1.56 3.93
CA LEU A 103 -11.03 1.20 2.53
C LEU A 103 -12.40 1.61 2.03
N MET A 104 -12.46 2.24 0.86
CA MET A 104 -13.69 2.46 0.09
C MET A 104 -13.67 1.49 -1.09
N VAL A 105 -14.71 0.68 -1.19
CA VAL A 105 -14.78 -0.43 -2.14
C VAL A 105 -16.05 -0.31 -2.98
N ASP A 106 -15.91 -0.44 -4.30
CA ASP A 106 -17.05 -0.43 -5.23
C ASP A 106 -17.75 -1.81 -5.31
N SER A 107 -18.85 -1.87 -6.05
CA SER A 107 -19.63 -3.10 -6.23
C SER A 107 -18.87 -4.23 -6.93
N SER A 108 -17.72 -3.94 -7.55
CA SER A 108 -16.86 -4.90 -8.25
C SER A 108 -15.64 -5.31 -7.40
N ASP A 109 -15.69 -5.07 -6.09
CA ASP A 109 -14.62 -5.32 -5.12
C ASP A 109 -13.34 -4.48 -5.38
N ASN A 110 -13.39 -3.42 -6.19
CA ASN A 110 -12.21 -2.55 -6.39
C ASN A 110 -12.05 -1.59 -5.21
N VAL A 111 -10.83 -1.45 -4.71
CA VAL A 111 -10.49 -0.41 -3.75
C VAL A 111 -10.31 0.92 -4.49
N VAL A 112 -11.26 1.84 -4.31
CA VAL A 112 -11.24 3.17 -4.94
C VAL A 112 -10.57 4.23 -4.07
N HIS A 113 -10.53 4.01 -2.76
CA HIS A 113 -9.79 4.84 -1.83
C HIS A 113 -9.28 4.01 -0.65
N LYS A 114 -8.10 4.34 -0.16
CA LYS A 114 -7.47 3.67 0.98
C LYS A 114 -6.70 4.69 1.81
N ASP A 115 -6.93 4.64 3.11
CA ASP A 115 -6.08 5.26 4.11
C ASP A 115 -5.42 4.20 4.99
N VAL A 116 -4.18 4.44 5.39
CA VAL A 116 -3.42 3.60 6.33
C VAL A 116 -2.96 4.47 7.49
N TYR A 117 -3.30 4.07 8.70
CA TYR A 117 -2.99 4.79 9.94
C TYR A 117 -2.13 3.92 10.85
N ASP A 118 -1.06 4.48 11.40
CA ASP A 118 -0.26 3.81 12.42
C ASP A 118 -1.00 3.76 13.78
N PRO A 119 -0.48 3.06 14.80
CA PRO A 119 -1.16 2.94 16.10
C PRO A 119 -1.34 4.27 16.85
N SER A 120 -0.61 5.33 16.48
CA SER A 120 -0.80 6.66 17.06
C SER A 120 -1.94 7.44 16.40
N GLY A 121 -2.54 6.89 15.34
CA GLY A 121 -3.56 7.55 14.52
C GLY A 121 -2.99 8.44 13.42
N LYS A 122 -1.67 8.48 13.24
CA LYS A 122 -1.05 9.25 12.16
C LYS A 122 -1.33 8.57 10.81
N LEU A 123 -1.79 9.35 9.84
CA LEU A 123 -1.92 8.90 8.46
C LEU A 123 -0.53 8.59 7.89
N VAL A 124 -0.30 7.37 7.46
CA VAL A 124 0.99 6.94 6.91
C VAL A 124 0.96 7.05 5.37
N TYR A 125 -0.17 6.66 4.79
CA TYR A 125 -0.35 6.56 3.35
C TYR A 125 -1.84 6.66 3.01
N SER A 126 -2.15 7.38 1.94
CA SER A 126 -3.50 7.50 1.39
C SER A 126 -3.45 7.52 -0.13
N PHE A 127 -4.44 6.89 -0.77
CA PHE A 127 -4.70 7.09 -2.20
C PHE A 127 -6.19 7.15 -2.52
N THR A 128 -6.52 7.85 -3.60
CA THR A 128 -7.87 7.95 -4.17
C THR A 128 -7.79 7.84 -5.68
N ILE A 129 -8.70 7.04 -6.25
CA ILE A 129 -8.94 6.94 -7.69
C ILE A 129 -10.20 7.75 -8.00
N LEU A 130 -10.05 8.85 -8.76
CA LEU A 130 -11.14 9.81 -8.97
C LEU A 130 -12.01 9.50 -10.20
N GLU A 131 -11.46 8.85 -11.22
CA GLU A 131 -12.15 8.53 -12.46
C GLU A 131 -11.79 7.10 -12.89
N SER A 132 -12.77 6.35 -13.40
CA SER A 132 -12.48 5.14 -14.19
C SER A 132 -13.30 5.19 -15.46
N GLU A 133 -12.65 5.42 -16.58
CA GLU A 133 -13.12 4.91 -17.85
C GLU A 133 -12.20 3.77 -18.21
N ASP A 134 -12.75 2.55 -18.24
CA ASP A 134 -12.14 1.32 -18.73
C ASP A 134 -10.62 1.37 -18.91
N SER A 135 -9.91 1.47 -17.77
CA SER A 135 -8.47 1.30 -17.75
C SER A 135 -8.21 -0.17 -18.06
N SER A 136 -8.08 -0.49 -19.34
CA SER A 136 -7.57 -1.74 -19.92
C SER A 136 -6.08 -1.97 -19.59
N ALA A 137 -5.62 -1.43 -18.46
CA ALA A 137 -4.28 -1.66 -17.94
C ALA A 137 -4.16 -3.15 -17.64
N LYS A 138 -3.50 -3.86 -18.55
CA LYS A 138 -3.21 -5.28 -18.40
C LYS A 138 -2.55 -5.50 -17.04
N PRO A 139 -3.00 -6.47 -16.24
CA PRO A 139 -2.35 -6.81 -14.99
C PRO A 139 -0.87 -7.11 -15.30
N VAL A 140 0.04 -6.38 -14.66
CA VAL A 140 1.45 -6.73 -14.70
C VAL A 140 1.57 -8.01 -13.89
N ASN A 141 1.72 -9.15 -14.59
CA ASN A 141 1.97 -10.45 -14.01
C ASN A 141 3.06 -10.31 -12.94
N ALA A 142 2.68 -10.44 -11.68
CA ALA A 142 3.65 -10.65 -10.62
C ALA A 142 4.02 -12.12 -10.71
N ASP A 143 5.32 -12.43 -10.74
CA ASP A 143 5.79 -13.80 -10.59
C ASP A 143 5.11 -14.40 -9.35
N GLU A 144 4.43 -15.54 -9.53
CA GLU A 144 3.79 -16.26 -8.45
C GLU A 144 4.85 -16.59 -7.42
N ALA A 145 4.79 -15.89 -6.29
CA ALA A 145 5.68 -16.15 -5.20
C ALA A 145 5.25 -17.46 -4.54
N GLU A 146 6.23 -18.30 -4.21
CA GLU A 146 6.04 -19.60 -3.58
C GLU A 146 5.15 -19.45 -2.33
N LYS A 147 3.93 -19.99 -2.41
CA LYS A 147 3.00 -20.00 -1.27
C LYS A 147 3.56 -20.96 -0.23
N THR A 148 3.77 -20.46 0.98
CA THR A 148 4.23 -21.30 2.08
C THR A 148 3.21 -21.21 3.22
N ASP A 149 2.99 -22.31 3.92
CA ASP A 149 2.05 -22.38 5.07
C ASP A 149 2.64 -21.75 6.35
N ARG A 150 3.80 -21.10 6.24
CA ARG A 150 4.48 -20.49 7.37
C ARG A 150 3.83 -19.17 7.75
N CYS A 151 3.08 -19.20 8.84
CA CYS A 151 2.42 -18.03 9.39
C CYS A 151 2.84 -17.78 10.83
N PHE A 152 3.12 -16.53 11.18
CA PHE A 152 3.41 -16.11 12.54
C PHE A 152 2.58 -14.89 12.91
N LEU A 153 1.86 -14.98 14.03
CA LEU A 153 0.92 -13.95 14.48
C LEU A 153 -0.07 -13.51 13.39
N GLY A 154 -0.52 -14.41 12.52
CA GLY A 154 -1.46 -14.12 11.43
C GLY A 154 -0.82 -13.56 10.15
N PHE A 155 0.48 -13.28 10.15
CA PHE A 155 1.21 -12.92 8.93
C PHE A 155 1.80 -14.17 8.30
N CYS A 156 1.41 -14.47 7.07
CA CYS A 156 1.91 -15.60 6.31
C CYS A 156 3.00 -15.17 5.34
N VAL A 157 4.00 -16.03 5.16
CA VAL A 157 5.06 -15.83 4.18
C VAL A 157 4.47 -16.00 2.78
N THR A 158 4.46 -14.91 2.03
CA THR A 158 3.96 -14.88 0.65
C THR A 158 5.06 -15.03 -0.38
N GLY A 159 6.33 -15.06 0.03
CA GLY A 159 7.44 -15.25 -0.89
C GLY A 159 8.81 -15.18 -0.21
N VAL A 160 9.76 -15.95 -0.74
CA VAL A 160 11.15 -15.92 -0.30
C VAL A 160 12.06 -15.78 -1.52
N ARG A 161 13.07 -14.92 -1.43
CA ARG A 161 14.05 -14.70 -2.49
C ARG A 161 15.45 -14.57 -1.91
N MET A 162 16.44 -15.03 -2.64
CA MET A 162 17.84 -14.74 -2.37
C MET A 162 18.32 -13.66 -3.33
N LEU A 163 18.82 -12.54 -2.81
CA LEU A 163 19.38 -11.47 -3.62
C LEU A 163 20.80 -11.81 -4.07
N LYS A 164 21.28 -11.15 -5.12
CA LYS A 164 22.62 -11.39 -5.70
C LYS A 164 23.78 -11.23 -4.71
N ASP A 165 23.57 -10.43 -3.66
CA ASP A 165 24.58 -10.17 -2.63
C ASP A 165 24.49 -11.11 -1.41
N GLY A 166 23.69 -12.18 -1.52
CA GLY A 166 23.47 -13.16 -0.45
C GLY A 166 22.44 -12.73 0.60
N THR A 167 21.76 -11.59 0.41
CA THR A 167 20.69 -11.18 1.33
C THR A 167 19.45 -12.04 1.12
N LYS A 168 18.96 -12.65 2.20
CA LYS A 168 17.67 -13.36 2.20
C LYS A 168 16.53 -12.35 2.37
N HIS A 169 15.56 -12.39 1.46
CA HIS A 169 14.36 -11.56 1.47
C HIS A 169 13.14 -12.44 1.72
N ILE A 170 12.39 -12.17 2.80
CA ILE A 170 11.10 -12.79 3.09
C ILE A 170 10.01 -11.73 3.00
N MET A 171 8.94 -12.02 2.26
CA MET A 171 7.75 -11.19 2.13
C MET A 171 6.63 -11.78 2.98
N LEU A 172 5.95 -10.95 3.76
CA LEU A 172 4.86 -11.37 4.66
C LEU A 172 3.61 -10.51 4.46
N SER A 173 2.45 -11.14 4.63
CA SER A 173 1.13 -10.51 4.52
C SER A 173 0.12 -11.22 5.42
N ASP A 174 -0.76 -10.47 6.07
CA ASP A 174 -1.99 -11.00 6.69
C ASP A 174 -3.23 -10.76 5.81
N GLY A 175 -3.01 -10.35 4.55
CA GLY A 175 -4.04 -9.95 3.58
C GLY A 175 -4.25 -8.44 3.53
N ILE A 176 -3.96 -7.72 4.62
CA ILE A 176 -4.23 -6.29 4.79
C ILE A 176 -2.92 -5.50 4.92
N ASN A 177 -2.12 -5.85 5.93
CA ASN A 177 -0.80 -5.29 6.18
C ASN A 177 0.27 -6.19 5.57
N LYS A 178 1.29 -5.55 4.99
CA LYS A 178 2.37 -6.22 4.27
C LYS A 178 3.71 -5.65 4.69
N PHE A 179 4.71 -6.50 4.79
CA PHE A 179 6.07 -6.09 5.07
C PHE A 179 7.08 -7.10 4.52
N SER A 180 8.34 -6.70 4.50
CA SER A 180 9.47 -7.50 4.06
C SER A 180 10.55 -7.50 5.12
N ILE A 181 11.21 -8.65 5.29
CA ILE A 181 12.41 -8.80 6.11
C ILE A 181 13.58 -9.14 5.19
N PHE A 182 14.64 -8.36 5.29
CA PHE A 182 15.92 -8.60 4.65
C PHE A 182 16.93 -9.00 5.71
N ARG A 183 17.57 -10.17 5.55
CA ARG A 183 18.59 -10.70 6.46
C ARG A 183 19.92 -10.86 5.72
N LYS A 184 20.99 -10.31 6.29
CA LYS A 184 22.35 -10.43 5.76
C LYS A 184 23.35 -10.60 6.89
N ARG A 185 24.28 -11.55 6.77
CA ARG A 185 25.36 -11.74 7.75
C ARG A 185 26.38 -10.60 7.67
N ILE A 186 26.78 -10.04 8.81
CA ILE A 186 27.75 -8.95 8.92
C ILE A 186 28.70 -9.16 10.11
N ALA A 187 29.95 -8.69 10.00
CA ALA A 187 30.94 -8.78 11.07
C ALA A 187 31.01 -7.53 11.97
N GLY A 188 30.50 -6.37 11.51
CA GLY A 188 30.59 -5.09 12.22
C GLY A 188 29.43 -4.80 13.17
N GLU A 189 29.62 -3.85 14.08
CA GLU A 189 28.53 -3.28 14.87
C GLU A 189 27.71 -2.30 14.04
N VAL A 190 26.40 -2.33 14.22
CA VAL A 190 25.46 -1.45 13.52
C VAL A 190 24.43 -0.94 14.53
N SER A 191 24.35 0.38 14.67
CA SER A 191 23.35 1.01 15.53
C SER A 191 21.93 0.74 15.01
N VAL A 192 20.99 0.63 15.94
CA VAL A 192 19.57 0.49 15.58
C VAL A 192 19.10 1.77 14.90
N SER A 193 18.48 1.63 13.74
CA SER A 193 17.89 2.74 13.00
C SER A 193 16.40 2.50 12.79
N LYS A 194 15.61 3.56 12.99
CA LYS A 194 14.16 3.59 12.76
C LYS A 194 13.83 4.85 11.97
N ARG A 195 13.18 4.71 10.82
CA ARG A 195 12.72 5.84 10.00
C ARG A 195 11.47 5.47 9.20
N ILE A 196 10.77 6.47 8.71
CA ILE A 196 9.70 6.32 7.71
C ILE A 196 10.31 6.70 6.36
N VAL A 197 9.98 5.94 5.31
CA VAL A 197 10.39 6.21 3.93
C VAL A 197 9.18 5.96 3.04
N TYR A 198 8.60 7.03 2.49
CA TYR A 198 7.42 6.96 1.62
C TYR A 198 6.32 6.06 2.19
N GLY A 199 5.88 6.33 3.42
CA GLY A 199 4.78 5.62 4.07
C GLY A 199 5.13 4.20 4.53
N ASN A 200 6.39 3.77 4.36
CA ASN A 200 6.85 2.51 4.91
C ASN A 200 7.69 2.78 6.14
N TYR A 201 7.39 2.07 7.22
CA TYR A 201 8.27 2.04 8.36
C TYR A 201 9.48 1.18 7.98
N VAL A 202 10.67 1.63 8.36
CA VAL A 202 11.94 0.96 8.11
C VAL A 202 12.69 0.83 9.43
N MET A 203 12.95 -0.40 9.85
CA MET A 203 13.84 -0.70 10.98
C MET A 203 15.07 -1.44 10.48
N ARG A 204 16.24 -1.01 10.91
CA ARG A 204 17.50 -1.74 10.73
C ARG A 204 18.08 -2.06 12.10
N LYS A 205 18.30 -3.35 12.38
CA LYS A 205 18.83 -3.84 13.67
C LYS A 205 19.73 -5.05 13.45
N LYS A 206 20.88 -5.07 14.12
CA LYS A 206 21.74 -6.27 14.22
C LYS A 206 21.23 -7.17 15.36
N SER A 207 21.23 -8.47 15.13
CA SER A 207 20.93 -9.51 16.13
C SER A 207 21.86 -10.71 15.88
N GLY A 208 22.77 -10.97 16.82
CA GLY A 208 23.88 -11.90 16.58
C GLY A 208 24.77 -11.44 15.42
N ASP A 209 25.09 -12.35 14.50
CA ASP A 209 25.88 -12.06 13.30
C ASP A 209 25.03 -11.51 12.13
N ASP A 210 23.72 -11.36 12.33
CA ASP A 210 22.79 -11.00 11.27
C ASP A 210 22.31 -9.56 11.39
N LEU A 211 22.30 -8.86 10.26
CA LEU A 211 21.65 -7.59 10.07
C LEU A 211 20.26 -7.81 9.49
N PHE A 212 19.25 -7.35 10.22
CA PHE A 212 17.87 -7.33 9.77
C PHE A 212 17.50 -5.93 9.30
N THR A 213 16.87 -5.84 8.14
CA THR A 213 16.15 -4.66 7.68
C THR A 213 14.70 -5.04 7.44
N VAL A 214 13.78 -4.45 8.20
CA VAL A 214 12.34 -4.69 8.08
C VAL A 214 11.69 -3.46 7.48
N VAL A 215 10.91 -3.64 6.41
CA VAL A 215 10.25 -2.55 5.67
C VAL A 215 8.78 -2.90 5.46
N GLY A 216 7.85 -2.02 5.84
CA GLY A 216 6.44 -2.20 5.50
C GLY A 216 5.47 -1.41 6.38
N THR A 217 4.21 -1.83 6.35
CA THR A 217 3.10 -1.18 7.06
C THR A 217 2.81 -1.86 8.40
N ILE A 218 3.84 -1.99 9.24
CA ILE A 218 3.69 -2.52 10.61
C ILE A 218 4.45 -1.64 11.62
N PRO A 219 4.04 -1.60 12.90
CA PRO A 219 4.71 -0.81 13.92
C PRO A 219 6.12 -1.31 14.23
N TYR A 220 6.99 -0.42 14.72
CA TYR A 220 8.36 -0.81 15.12
C TYR A 220 8.40 -1.88 16.22
N SER A 221 7.42 -1.90 17.13
CA SER A 221 7.29 -2.96 18.13
C SER A 221 7.08 -4.32 17.47
N ALA A 222 6.18 -4.41 16.49
CA ALA A 222 5.94 -5.64 15.73
C ALA A 222 7.18 -6.06 14.93
N MET A 223 7.89 -5.12 14.29
CA MET A 223 9.15 -5.42 13.58
C MET A 223 10.20 -6.05 14.51
N LEU A 224 10.31 -5.54 15.74
CA LEU A 224 11.22 -6.08 16.73
C LEU A 224 10.84 -7.53 17.11
N THR A 225 9.56 -7.78 17.38
CA THR A 225 9.05 -9.13 17.67
C THR A 225 9.32 -10.10 16.52
N MET A 226 9.18 -9.65 15.27
CA MET A 226 9.48 -10.46 14.08
C MET A 226 10.97 -10.82 13.97
N ILE A 227 11.87 -9.90 14.30
CA ILE A 227 13.32 -10.17 14.32
C ILE A 227 13.68 -11.18 15.42
N GLU A 228 13.11 -11.00 16.61
CA GLU A 228 13.39 -11.87 17.77
C GLU A 228 12.85 -13.29 17.59
N ASN A 229 11.80 -13.46 16.78
CA ASN A 229 11.17 -14.74 16.50
C ASN A 229 11.41 -15.22 15.06
N TYR A 230 12.44 -14.70 14.39
CA TYR A 230 12.64 -14.93 12.96
C TYR A 230 12.80 -16.41 12.59
N THR A 231 13.32 -17.26 13.48
CA THR A 231 13.45 -18.71 13.26
C THR A 231 12.11 -19.38 12.97
N LYS A 232 11.01 -18.89 13.57
CA LYS A 232 9.63 -19.38 13.31
C LYS A 232 9.13 -19.09 11.89
N LEU A 233 9.86 -18.28 11.13
CA LEU A 233 9.58 -17.98 9.72
C LEU A 233 10.48 -18.80 8.76
N GLU A 234 11.47 -19.52 9.30
CA GLU A 234 12.38 -20.37 8.52
C GLU A 234 11.98 -21.84 8.54
N GLU A 235 11.43 -22.32 9.67
CA GLU A 235 10.86 -23.66 9.88
C GLU A 235 9.46 -23.81 9.25
#